data_AF-A0A815BJU8-F1
#
_entry.id   AF-A0A815BJU8-F1
#
_cell.length_a   1.000
_cell.length_b   1.000
_cell.length_c   1.000
_cell.angle_alpha   90.00
_cell.angle_beta   90.00
_cell.angle_gamma   90.00
#
_symmetry.space_group_name_H-M   'P 1'
#
loop_
_entity.id
_entity.type
_entity.pdbx_description
1 polymer ?
#
loop_
_entity_poly.entity_id
_entity_poly.type
_entity_poly.pdbx_seq_one_letter_code
_entity_poly.pdbx_strand_id
1 'polypeptide(L)'
;DVHSRINDTNIAQPTLFALQVALTALWISWGVYLQVIVGHSAGEIAAVYVKGRVTLTEACQIIYHRSLLPHCNTRQNGRMLAVAMSIKEAQDLIEGINDYICIAAHNSPRSITLSGDEKILENLYEILNVLHPKIFKSWLKIENAFHSHQMELFNIQQDLMKSLKHIKSDNVTDENNKFDLKCSQAILYPTVSGTLCDETVKFNSDYWWANVHSMVQFDKAIETILSDSPVNQIYLEISPHPVLCTSIREYIDQFKHKSVIVLHSLKRKENEQQDSLPLYTFNNTVYWYESPESCVDRRSQRKQHHPLLGARLWTRQKNPTWAIIIDINLPNFAYLLDHRIQGNIFFPASGFIEVALAAVGQLLLLSSTATSVAFENVQFLQPCVLNKDEPIEIHTQIQMPFRQFFIYSRRYPSTKDVSRKSGISATDILKDYTDEEELHSYSLKEWTLH
;
A
#
# COMPACT_ATOMS: atom_id res chain seq x y z
N ASP A 1 -14.07 25.24 7.72
CA ASP A 1 -13.69 26.65 7.85
C ASP A 1 -14.97 27.49 7.83
N VAL A 2 -15.26 28.20 8.91
CA VAL A 2 -16.48 29.00 9.09
C VAL A 2 -16.50 30.28 8.23
N HIS A 3 -15.35 30.66 7.66
CA HIS A 3 -15.23 31.80 6.75
C HIS A 3 -15.26 31.41 5.27
N SER A 4 -15.40 30.12 4.96
CA SER A 4 -15.38 29.65 3.57
C SER A 4 -16.65 30.08 2.84
N ARG A 5 -16.47 30.74 1.70
CA ARG A 5 -17.53 31.12 0.76
C ARG A 5 -17.72 30.11 -0.37
N ILE A 6 -17.18 28.90 -0.25
CA ILE A 6 -17.21 27.90 -1.33
C ILE A 6 -18.62 27.40 -1.67
N ASN A 7 -19.62 27.68 -0.81
CA ASN A 7 -21.02 27.38 -1.08
C ASN A 7 -21.73 28.52 -1.85
N ASP A 8 -21.12 29.71 -1.98
CA ASP A 8 -21.68 30.77 -2.80
C ASP A 8 -21.57 30.36 -4.27
N THR A 9 -22.71 30.26 -4.98
CA THR A 9 -22.78 29.78 -6.37
C THR A 9 -21.77 30.46 -7.32
N ASN A 10 -21.61 31.79 -7.20
CA ASN A 10 -20.67 32.59 -8.00
C ASN A 10 -19.19 32.32 -7.72
N ILE A 11 -18.86 31.60 -6.64
CA ILE A 11 -17.51 31.12 -6.32
C ILE A 11 -17.42 29.62 -6.62
N ALA A 12 -18.43 28.86 -6.21
CA ALA A 12 -18.49 27.41 -6.34
C ALA A 12 -18.37 26.94 -7.79
N GLN A 13 -19.15 27.51 -8.70
CA GLN A 13 -19.19 27.08 -10.10
C GLN A 13 -17.89 27.40 -10.86
N PRO A 14 -17.31 28.62 -10.78
CA PRO A 14 -15.99 28.89 -11.36
C PRO A 14 -14.87 28.04 -10.76
N THR A 15 -14.90 27.79 -9.44
CA THR A 15 -13.92 26.91 -8.78
C THR A 15 -14.06 25.47 -9.29
N LEU A 16 -15.29 24.97 -9.43
CA LEU A 16 -15.56 23.64 -9.98
C LEU A 16 -15.05 23.54 -11.42
N PHE A 17 -15.33 24.53 -12.27
CA PHE A 17 -14.82 24.59 -13.64
C PHE A 17 -13.29 24.52 -13.68
N ALA A 18 -12.61 25.36 -12.91
CA ALA A 18 -11.14 25.38 -12.85
C ALA A 18 -10.58 24.03 -12.41
N LEU A 19 -11.19 23.41 -11.38
CA LEU A 19 -10.79 22.09 -10.89
C LEU A 19 -11.03 21.01 -11.94
N GLN A 20 -12.17 21.01 -12.63
CA GLN A 20 -12.47 20.04 -13.67
C GLN A 20 -11.47 20.11 -14.82
N VAL A 21 -11.17 21.32 -15.29
CA VAL A 21 -10.16 21.55 -16.34
C VAL A 21 -8.78 21.07 -15.89
N ALA A 22 -8.37 21.38 -14.65
CA ALA A 22 -7.09 20.95 -14.11
C ALA A 22 -6.98 19.42 -13.94
N LEU A 23 -8.04 18.78 -13.43
CA LEU A 23 -8.10 17.32 -13.30
C LEU A 23 -8.05 16.64 -14.67
N THR A 24 -8.79 17.17 -15.66
CA THR A 24 -8.71 16.66 -17.03
C THR A 24 -7.29 16.77 -17.58
N ALA A 25 -6.61 17.91 -17.37
CA ALA A 25 -5.22 18.08 -17.79
C ALA A 25 -4.27 17.09 -17.10
N LEU A 26 -4.49 16.83 -15.80
CA LEU A 26 -3.71 15.85 -15.04
C LEU A 26 -3.87 14.43 -15.62
N TRP A 27 -5.10 13.99 -15.88
CA TRP A 27 -5.36 12.67 -16.47
C TRP A 27 -4.71 12.51 -17.85
N ILE A 28 -4.75 13.54 -18.68
CA ILE A 28 -4.09 13.54 -19.99
C ILE A 28 -2.57 13.48 -19.84
N SER A 29 -2.01 14.18 -18.84
CA SER A 29 -0.57 14.11 -18.55
C SER A 29 -0.10 12.70 -18.15
N TRP A 30 -0.99 11.87 -17.61
CA TRP A 30 -0.76 10.45 -17.34
C TRP A 30 -1.02 9.53 -18.53
N GLY A 31 -1.38 10.08 -19.69
CA GLY A 31 -1.65 9.34 -20.92
C GLY A 31 -3.08 8.81 -21.04
N VAL A 32 -4.02 9.29 -20.21
CA VAL A 32 -5.45 8.95 -20.33
C VAL A 32 -6.12 9.93 -21.29
N TYR A 33 -6.44 9.45 -22.49
CA TYR A 33 -7.09 10.26 -23.53
C TYR A 33 -8.59 10.03 -23.56
N LEU A 34 -9.34 11.12 -23.68
CA LEU A 34 -10.81 11.10 -23.74
C LEU A 34 -11.28 10.70 -25.13
N GLN A 35 -12.17 9.71 -25.21
CA GLN A 35 -12.86 9.33 -26.44
C GLN A 35 -14.28 9.91 -26.50
N VAL A 36 -14.91 10.04 -25.34
CA VAL A 36 -16.27 10.57 -25.18
C VAL A 36 -16.26 11.54 -24.00
N ILE A 37 -17.01 12.63 -24.12
CA ILE A 37 -17.16 13.67 -23.11
C ILE A 37 -18.65 13.91 -22.90
N VAL A 38 -19.09 13.92 -21.65
CA VAL A 38 -20.47 14.24 -21.26
C VAL A 38 -20.42 15.33 -20.20
N GLY A 39 -21.14 16.42 -20.43
CA GLY A 39 -21.33 17.47 -19.44
C GLY A 39 -22.45 17.11 -18.46
N HIS A 40 -22.52 17.78 -17.31
CA HIS A 40 -23.72 17.76 -16.48
C HIS A 40 -23.93 19.17 -15.93
N SER A 41 -25.02 19.84 -16.32
CA SER A 41 -25.31 21.20 -15.87
C SER A 41 -24.10 22.12 -16.11
N ALA A 42 -23.59 22.79 -15.07
CA ALA A 42 -22.40 23.65 -15.12
C ALA A 42 -21.11 22.91 -15.56
N GLY A 43 -21.01 21.59 -15.33
CA GLY A 43 -19.87 20.78 -15.79
C GLY A 43 -19.76 20.68 -17.31
N GLU A 44 -20.83 21.00 -18.04
CA GLU A 44 -20.81 21.06 -19.50
C GLU A 44 -19.90 22.15 -20.04
N ILE A 45 -19.66 23.24 -19.29
CA ILE A 45 -18.74 24.30 -19.70
C ILE A 45 -17.30 23.77 -19.78
N ALA A 46 -16.88 22.95 -18.80
CA ALA A 46 -15.59 22.27 -18.85
C ALA A 46 -15.52 21.29 -20.03
N ALA A 47 -16.60 20.52 -20.27
CA ALA A 47 -16.67 19.58 -21.39
C ALA A 47 -16.50 20.27 -22.77
N VAL A 48 -17.22 21.38 -22.98
CA VAL A 48 -17.19 22.17 -24.23
C VAL A 48 -15.83 22.84 -24.43
N TYR A 49 -15.21 23.35 -23.35
CA TYR A 49 -13.85 23.90 -23.40
C TYR A 49 -12.80 22.82 -23.72
N VAL A 50 -12.83 21.68 -23.03
CA VAL A 50 -11.90 20.56 -23.26
C VAL A 50 -12.02 20.02 -24.69
N LYS A 51 -13.25 19.95 -25.22
CA LYS A 51 -13.51 19.61 -26.63
C LYS A 51 -12.98 20.65 -27.62
N GLY A 52 -12.67 21.87 -27.17
CA GLY A 52 -12.14 22.95 -28.01
C GLY A 52 -13.20 23.72 -28.79
N ARG A 53 -14.46 23.74 -28.31
CA ARG A 53 -15.57 24.48 -28.94
C ARG A 53 -15.67 25.94 -28.49
N VAL A 54 -14.97 26.29 -27.41
CA VAL A 54 -14.80 27.64 -26.87
C VAL A 54 -13.37 27.79 -26.35
N THR A 55 -12.87 29.02 -26.32
CA THR A 55 -11.58 29.36 -25.70
C THR A 55 -11.69 29.35 -24.17
N LEU A 56 -10.54 29.34 -23.46
CA LEU A 56 -10.53 29.43 -22.00
C LEU A 56 -11.17 30.74 -21.51
N THR A 57 -10.91 31.85 -22.21
CA THR A 57 -11.49 33.16 -21.87
C THR A 57 -13.00 33.15 -22.01
N GLU A 58 -13.54 32.58 -23.09
CA GLU A 58 -14.98 32.44 -23.29
C GLU A 58 -15.59 31.51 -22.23
N ALA A 59 -14.97 30.35 -21.96
CA ALA A 59 -15.44 29.42 -20.92
C ALA A 59 -15.49 30.09 -19.53
N CYS A 60 -14.47 30.88 -19.19
CA CYS A 60 -14.43 31.69 -17.97
C CYS A 60 -15.56 32.73 -17.93
N GLN A 61 -15.85 33.41 -19.04
CA GLN A 61 -16.98 34.35 -19.12
C GLN A 61 -18.32 33.65 -18.96
N ILE A 62 -18.50 32.49 -19.61
CA ILE A 62 -19.72 31.68 -19.51
C ILE A 62 -19.95 31.26 -18.05
N ILE A 63 -18.99 30.60 -17.41
CA ILE A 63 -19.16 30.13 -16.01
C ILE A 63 -19.32 31.30 -15.04
N TYR A 64 -18.65 32.43 -15.28
CA TYR A 64 -18.79 33.63 -14.47
C TYR A 64 -20.22 34.20 -14.53
N HIS A 65 -20.75 34.49 -15.73
CA HIS A 65 -22.09 35.06 -15.87
C HIS A 65 -23.19 34.05 -15.50
N ARG A 66 -23.02 32.78 -15.87
CA ARG A 66 -23.94 31.69 -15.51
C ARG A 66 -24.10 31.54 -14.00
N SER A 67 -23.04 31.75 -13.24
CA SER A 67 -23.06 31.59 -11.78
C SER A 67 -23.45 32.87 -11.05
N LEU A 68 -22.99 34.03 -11.54
CA LEU A 68 -23.23 35.33 -10.92
C LEU A 68 -24.70 35.76 -11.01
N LEU A 69 -25.32 35.66 -12.19
CA LEU A 69 -26.65 36.22 -12.41
C LEU A 69 -27.71 35.54 -11.52
N PRO A 70 -27.79 34.20 -11.43
CA PRO A 70 -28.68 33.56 -10.45
C PRO A 70 -28.27 33.86 -9.01
N HIS A 71 -26.97 33.88 -8.70
CA HIS A 71 -26.48 34.18 -7.34
C HIS A 71 -26.94 35.54 -6.83
N CYS A 72 -26.96 36.57 -7.68
CA CYS A 72 -27.38 37.92 -7.30
C CYS A 72 -28.90 38.08 -7.23
N ASN A 73 -29.67 37.29 -7.99
CA ASN A 73 -31.07 37.58 -8.25
C ASN A 73 -32.06 36.57 -7.64
N THR A 74 -31.70 35.29 -7.49
CA THR A 74 -32.65 34.24 -7.04
C THR A 74 -32.23 33.54 -5.74
N ARG A 75 -31.21 34.07 -5.06
CA ARG A 75 -30.77 33.55 -3.76
C ARG A 75 -31.93 33.61 -2.77
N GLN A 76 -32.13 32.52 -2.01
CA GLN A 76 -33.14 32.38 -0.95
C GLN A 76 -34.60 32.17 -1.39
N ASN A 77 -34.87 32.05 -2.69
CA ASN A 77 -36.22 31.76 -3.17
C ASN A 77 -36.36 30.36 -3.78
N GLY A 78 -35.26 29.64 -3.98
CA GLY A 78 -35.26 28.35 -4.67
C GLY A 78 -34.36 27.31 -4.05
N ARG A 79 -34.76 26.05 -4.19
CA ARG A 79 -33.97 24.90 -3.73
C ARG A 79 -33.99 23.77 -4.76
N MET A 80 -33.11 22.80 -4.53
CA MET A 80 -33.03 21.58 -5.33
C MET A 80 -32.98 20.35 -4.43
N LEU A 81 -33.72 19.31 -4.81
CA LEU A 81 -33.85 18.06 -4.07
C LEU A 81 -33.54 16.89 -5.00
N ALA A 82 -32.48 16.14 -4.71
CA ALA A 82 -32.22 14.86 -5.38
C ALA A 82 -33.14 13.80 -4.79
N VAL A 83 -33.86 13.05 -5.64
CA VAL A 83 -34.83 12.03 -5.23
C VAL A 83 -34.62 10.75 -6.03
N ALA A 84 -34.63 9.61 -5.34
CA ALA A 84 -34.56 8.30 -6.01
C ALA A 84 -35.96 7.84 -6.45
N MET A 85 -36.38 8.30 -7.63
CA MET A 85 -37.63 7.93 -8.29
C MET A 85 -37.48 8.03 -9.81
N SER A 86 -38.39 7.40 -10.54
CA SER A 86 -38.46 7.50 -12.00
C SER A 86 -39.02 8.84 -12.45
N ILE A 87 -38.74 9.21 -13.71
CA ILE A 87 -39.28 10.41 -14.33
C ILE A 87 -40.82 10.44 -14.30
N LYS A 88 -41.46 9.28 -14.49
CA LYS A 88 -42.93 9.16 -14.49
C LYS A 88 -43.50 9.41 -13.10
N GLU A 89 -42.95 8.76 -12.08
CA GLU A 89 -43.37 9.00 -10.68
C GLU A 89 -43.18 10.47 -10.28
N ALA A 90 -42.09 11.09 -10.73
CA ALA A 90 -41.85 12.51 -10.48
C ALA A 90 -42.85 13.41 -11.19
N GLN A 91 -43.24 13.10 -12.43
CA GLN A 91 -44.27 13.83 -13.18
C GLN A 91 -45.64 13.72 -12.51
N ASP A 92 -46.03 12.51 -12.11
CA ASP A 92 -47.29 12.25 -11.39
C ASP A 92 -47.29 12.99 -10.03
N LEU A 93 -46.14 13.03 -9.36
CA LEU A 93 -45.99 13.70 -8.05
C LEU A 93 -46.15 15.22 -8.13
N ILE A 94 -45.65 15.86 -9.19
CA ILE A 94 -45.69 17.32 -9.34
C ILE A 94 -46.89 17.81 -10.16
N GLU A 95 -47.78 16.90 -10.57
CA GLU A 95 -48.98 17.25 -11.32
C GLU A 95 -49.82 18.27 -10.55
N GLY A 96 -50.11 19.40 -11.19
CA GLY A 96 -50.87 20.51 -10.60
C GLY A 96 -50.02 21.51 -9.81
N ILE A 97 -48.72 21.28 -9.65
CA ILE A 97 -47.76 22.25 -9.08
C ILE A 97 -46.57 22.53 -10.03
N ASN A 98 -46.71 22.19 -11.32
CA ASN A 98 -45.67 22.36 -12.35
C ASN A 98 -45.19 23.81 -12.51
N ASP A 99 -46.04 24.80 -12.18
CA ASP A 99 -45.67 26.22 -12.22
C ASP A 99 -44.68 26.62 -11.11
N TYR A 100 -44.49 25.75 -10.11
CA TYR A 100 -43.65 26.00 -8.93
C TYR A 100 -42.51 25.01 -8.77
N ILE A 101 -42.61 23.83 -9.38
CA ILE A 101 -41.61 22.76 -9.27
C ILE A 101 -41.39 22.14 -10.64
N CYS A 102 -40.14 22.05 -11.05
CA CYS A 102 -39.69 21.42 -12.27
C CYS A 102 -38.81 20.19 -11.96
N ILE A 103 -38.74 19.28 -12.91
CA ILE A 103 -37.70 18.25 -12.93
C ILE A 103 -36.46 18.89 -13.56
N ALA A 104 -35.47 19.19 -12.73
CA ALA A 104 -34.25 19.89 -13.12
C ALA A 104 -33.25 18.96 -13.81
N ALA A 105 -33.19 17.69 -13.40
CA ALA A 105 -32.28 16.72 -13.99
C ALA A 105 -32.87 15.32 -13.97
N HIS A 106 -32.74 14.62 -15.09
CA HIS A 106 -32.94 13.19 -15.19
C HIS A 106 -31.56 12.54 -15.28
N ASN A 107 -31.12 11.93 -14.18
CA ASN A 107 -29.75 11.42 -14.05
C ASN A 107 -29.66 9.92 -14.38
N SER A 108 -30.66 9.16 -13.95
CA SER A 108 -30.78 7.72 -14.23
C SER A 108 -32.24 7.29 -14.09
N PRO A 109 -32.61 6.06 -14.47
CA PRO A 109 -34.00 5.59 -14.48
C PRO A 109 -34.70 5.68 -13.12
N ARG A 110 -33.94 5.75 -12.02
CA ARG A 110 -34.46 5.96 -10.66
C ARG A 110 -33.76 7.12 -9.93
N SER A 111 -33.15 8.07 -10.64
CA SER A 111 -32.53 9.24 -10.02
C SER A 111 -32.89 10.50 -10.78
N ILE A 112 -33.66 11.37 -10.12
CA ILE A 112 -34.03 12.67 -10.63
C ILE A 112 -33.67 13.77 -9.63
N THR A 113 -33.68 15.01 -10.09
CA THR A 113 -33.56 16.20 -9.24
C THR A 113 -34.75 17.09 -9.47
N LEU A 114 -35.48 17.43 -8.40
CA LEU A 114 -36.53 18.43 -8.41
C LEU A 114 -35.94 19.80 -8.08
N SER A 115 -36.49 20.85 -8.68
CA SER A 115 -36.08 22.23 -8.41
C SER A 115 -37.25 23.19 -8.52
N GLY A 116 -37.26 24.21 -7.67
CA GLY A 116 -38.25 25.28 -7.74
C GLY A 116 -38.39 25.99 -6.41
N ASP A 117 -39.60 26.46 -6.12
CA ASP A 117 -39.94 27.25 -4.94
C ASP A 117 -39.67 26.50 -3.62
N GLU A 118 -38.86 27.12 -2.75
CA GLU A 118 -38.37 26.51 -1.51
C GLU A 118 -39.49 25.92 -0.64
N LYS A 119 -40.50 26.72 -0.31
CA LYS A 119 -41.59 26.29 0.59
C LYS A 119 -42.43 25.17 0.01
N ILE A 120 -42.66 25.18 -1.30
CA ILE A 120 -43.46 24.17 -1.99
C ILE A 120 -42.66 22.87 -2.07
N LEU A 121 -41.36 22.95 -2.37
CA LEU A 121 -40.48 21.80 -2.40
C LEU A 121 -40.27 21.19 -1.00
N GLU A 122 -40.26 22.01 0.06
CA GLU A 122 -40.23 21.54 1.46
C GLU A 122 -41.50 20.79 1.85
N ASN A 123 -42.68 21.31 1.50
CA ASN A 123 -43.94 20.59 1.70
C ASN A 123 -43.94 19.25 0.95
N LEU A 124 -43.43 19.24 -0.29
CA LEU A 124 -43.30 18.02 -1.08
C LEU A 124 -42.33 17.02 -0.44
N TYR A 125 -41.22 17.49 0.12
CA TYR A 125 -40.28 16.67 0.87
C TYR A 125 -40.95 15.99 2.06
N GLU A 126 -41.79 16.71 2.81
CA GLU A 126 -42.53 16.13 3.94
C GLU A 126 -43.58 15.12 3.49
N ILE A 127 -44.30 15.38 2.41
CA ILE A 127 -45.21 14.40 1.79
C ILE A 127 -44.45 13.12 1.43
N LEU A 128 -43.28 13.26 0.79
CA LEU A 128 -42.43 12.13 0.45
C LEU A 128 -41.84 11.43 1.67
N ASN A 129 -41.66 12.11 2.82
CA ASN A 129 -41.25 11.47 4.07
C ASN A 129 -42.35 10.57 4.63
N VAL A 130 -43.60 10.97 4.50
CA VAL A 130 -44.75 10.19 4.98
C VAL A 130 -45.08 9.04 4.03
N LEU A 131 -45.23 9.32 2.73
CA LEU A 131 -45.67 8.32 1.75
C LEU A 131 -44.56 7.33 1.37
N HIS A 132 -43.32 7.81 1.34
CA HIS A 132 -42.16 7.05 0.87
C HIS A 132 -40.95 7.20 1.81
N PRO A 133 -41.04 6.77 3.08
CA PRO A 133 -39.99 7.02 4.07
C PRO A 133 -38.62 6.42 3.71
N LYS A 134 -38.61 5.38 2.85
CA LYS A 134 -37.39 4.64 2.47
C LYS A 134 -36.72 5.15 1.19
N ILE A 135 -37.35 6.03 0.42
CA ILE A 135 -36.71 6.52 -0.81
C ILE A 135 -35.58 7.46 -0.45
N PHE A 136 -34.48 7.39 -1.21
CA PHE A 136 -33.39 8.33 -1.03
C PHE A 136 -33.84 9.74 -1.43
N LYS A 137 -33.58 10.70 -0.53
CA LYS A 137 -33.84 12.13 -0.71
C LYS A 137 -32.67 12.91 -0.14
N SER A 138 -32.16 13.88 -0.87
CA SER A 138 -31.05 14.70 -0.39
C SER A 138 -31.14 16.12 -0.92
N TRP A 139 -31.16 17.09 0.00
CA TRP A 139 -31.07 18.50 -0.35
C TRP A 139 -29.70 18.81 -0.96
N LEU A 140 -29.70 19.42 -2.15
CA LEU A 140 -28.48 19.95 -2.72
C LEU A 140 -28.07 21.23 -1.96
N LYS A 141 -26.76 21.40 -1.76
CA LYS A 141 -26.20 22.57 -1.07
C LYS A 141 -26.11 23.77 -2.00
N ILE A 142 -27.26 24.20 -2.50
CA ILE A 142 -27.40 25.33 -3.42
C ILE A 142 -28.67 26.09 -3.08
N GLU A 143 -28.58 27.42 -3.07
CA GLU A 143 -29.67 28.33 -2.70
C GLU A 143 -30.43 28.88 -3.92
N ASN A 144 -30.17 28.30 -5.09
CA ASN A 144 -30.77 28.67 -6.37
C ASN A 144 -31.46 27.45 -6.98
N ALA A 145 -32.65 27.64 -7.54
CA ALA A 145 -33.38 26.61 -8.27
C ALA A 145 -32.99 26.57 -9.76
N PHE A 146 -31.83 25.99 -10.08
CA PHE A 146 -31.40 25.82 -11.47
C PHE A 146 -32.32 24.88 -12.26
N HIS A 147 -32.40 25.08 -13.58
CA HIS A 147 -33.21 24.26 -14.49
C HIS A 147 -34.71 24.29 -14.14
N SER A 148 -35.19 25.49 -13.82
CA SER A 148 -36.59 25.75 -13.45
C SER A 148 -37.04 27.13 -13.95
N HIS A 149 -38.34 27.40 -13.82
CA HIS A 149 -38.96 28.71 -14.04
C HIS A 149 -38.29 29.84 -13.25
N GLN A 150 -37.62 29.56 -12.12
CA GLN A 150 -36.92 30.60 -11.37
C GLN A 150 -35.79 31.26 -12.16
N MET A 151 -35.24 30.59 -13.17
CA MET A 151 -34.23 31.20 -14.04
C MET A 151 -34.80 32.30 -14.93
N GLU A 152 -36.13 32.35 -15.14
CA GLU A 152 -36.81 33.40 -15.92
C GLU A 152 -37.03 34.68 -15.12
N LEU A 153 -36.85 34.63 -13.80
CA LEU A 153 -37.05 35.78 -12.92
C LEU A 153 -35.93 36.81 -13.06
N PHE A 154 -36.25 38.05 -12.66
CA PHE A 154 -35.28 39.15 -12.53
C PHE A 154 -34.40 39.39 -13.77
N ASN A 155 -34.93 39.12 -14.96
CA ASN A 155 -34.27 39.33 -16.24
C ASN A 155 -32.95 38.57 -16.44
N ILE A 156 -32.73 37.45 -15.72
CA ILE A 156 -31.51 36.63 -15.86
C ILE A 156 -31.29 36.23 -17.32
N GLN A 157 -32.35 35.87 -18.05
CA GLN A 157 -32.27 35.53 -19.46
C GLN A 157 -31.66 36.66 -20.28
N GLN A 158 -32.24 37.87 -20.23
CA GLN A 158 -31.77 38.97 -21.05
C GLN A 158 -30.34 39.38 -20.69
N ASP A 159 -30.00 39.38 -19.40
CA ASP A 159 -28.66 39.74 -18.93
C ASP A 159 -27.61 38.70 -19.32
N LEU A 160 -27.94 37.40 -19.25
CA LEU A 160 -27.05 36.33 -19.70
C LEU A 160 -26.86 36.42 -21.22
N MET A 161 -27.93 36.56 -21.98
CA MET A 161 -27.88 36.67 -23.43
C MET A 161 -27.04 37.88 -23.88
N LYS A 162 -27.22 39.02 -23.21
CA LYS A 162 -26.42 40.22 -23.46
C LYS A 162 -24.95 40.03 -23.14
N SER A 163 -24.64 39.40 -22.00
CA SER A 163 -23.27 39.18 -21.53
C SER A 163 -22.49 38.20 -22.40
N LEU A 164 -23.18 37.26 -23.05
CA LEU A 164 -22.56 36.21 -23.88
C LEU A 164 -22.75 36.43 -25.40
N LYS A 165 -23.26 37.58 -25.82
CA LYS A 165 -23.62 37.87 -27.23
C LYS A 165 -22.45 37.73 -28.21
N HIS A 166 -21.22 38.00 -27.77
CA HIS A 166 -20.02 37.89 -28.60
C HIS A 166 -19.53 36.45 -28.79
N ILE A 167 -20.00 35.50 -27.97
CA ILE A 167 -19.62 34.10 -28.04
C ILE A 167 -20.42 33.44 -29.16
N LYS A 168 -19.75 33.19 -30.28
CA LYS A 168 -20.37 32.58 -31.47
C LYS A 168 -20.28 31.05 -31.47
N SER A 169 -19.25 30.50 -30.80
CA SER A 169 -18.94 29.07 -30.73
C SER A 169 -19.00 28.35 -32.09
N ASP A 170 -18.30 28.94 -33.05
CA ASP A 170 -17.79 28.18 -34.18
C ASP A 170 -16.38 27.69 -33.76
N ASN A 171 -16.03 26.44 -34.08
CA ASN A 171 -14.77 25.79 -33.69
C ASN A 171 -13.60 26.77 -33.49
N VAL A 172 -12.94 26.75 -32.33
CA VAL A 172 -11.77 27.61 -32.09
C VAL A 172 -10.74 27.31 -33.18
N THR A 173 -10.58 28.23 -34.13
CA THR A 173 -9.71 28.06 -35.30
C THR A 173 -8.25 28.31 -34.95
N ASP A 174 -8.00 29.05 -33.87
CA ASP A 174 -6.67 29.31 -33.35
C ASP A 174 -6.17 28.11 -32.52
N GLU A 175 -5.19 27.38 -33.05
CA GLU A 175 -4.59 26.23 -32.39
C GLU A 175 -3.97 26.58 -31.02
N ASN A 176 -3.54 27.83 -30.81
CA ASN A 176 -2.95 28.27 -29.55
C ASN A 176 -3.96 28.41 -28.41
N ASN A 177 -5.26 28.41 -28.71
CA ASN A 177 -6.33 28.57 -27.73
C ASN A 177 -7.10 27.27 -27.46
N LYS A 178 -6.64 26.15 -28.00
CA LYS A 178 -7.22 24.82 -27.74
C LYS A 178 -6.61 24.21 -26.48
N PHE A 179 -7.43 23.47 -25.75
CA PHE A 179 -7.00 22.76 -24.55
C PHE A 179 -5.97 21.65 -24.86
N ASP A 180 -6.33 20.69 -25.71
CA ASP A 180 -5.44 19.64 -26.21
C ASP A 180 -5.96 19.11 -27.56
N LEU A 181 -5.06 18.85 -28.52
CA LEU A 181 -5.44 18.43 -29.87
C LEU A 181 -6.14 17.06 -29.88
N LYS A 182 -5.74 16.11 -29.03
CA LYS A 182 -6.37 14.79 -28.94
C LYS A 182 -7.76 14.88 -28.31
N CYS A 183 -7.94 15.75 -27.32
CA CYS A 183 -9.26 16.01 -26.74
C CYS A 183 -10.24 16.62 -27.75
N SER A 184 -9.74 17.40 -28.72
CA SER A 184 -10.59 17.94 -29.79
C SER A 184 -11.21 16.88 -30.69
N GLN A 185 -10.72 15.63 -30.65
CA GLN A 185 -11.26 14.50 -31.41
C GLN A 185 -12.35 13.74 -30.64
N ALA A 186 -12.46 13.93 -29.32
CA ALA A 186 -13.43 13.23 -28.48
C ALA A 186 -14.87 13.55 -28.89
N ILE A 187 -15.78 12.59 -28.77
CA ILE A 187 -17.20 12.79 -29.07
C ILE A 187 -17.85 13.51 -27.89
N LEU A 188 -18.58 14.60 -28.15
CA LEU A 188 -19.29 15.34 -27.10
C LEU A 188 -20.78 14.98 -27.12
N TYR A 189 -21.34 14.65 -25.96
CA TYR A 189 -22.79 14.47 -25.75
C TYR A 189 -23.27 15.56 -24.78
N PRO A 190 -23.87 16.65 -25.29
CA PRO A 190 -24.38 17.71 -24.44
C PRO A 190 -25.69 17.29 -23.78
N THR A 191 -25.88 17.66 -22.52
CA THR A 191 -27.04 17.23 -21.73
C THR A 191 -28.26 18.13 -21.89
N VAL A 192 -28.12 19.25 -22.60
CA VAL A 192 -29.28 20.05 -23.03
C VAL A 192 -30.14 19.27 -24.02
N SER A 193 -29.52 18.58 -24.99
CA SER A 193 -30.21 17.73 -25.98
C SER A 193 -30.27 16.25 -25.57
N GLY A 194 -29.27 15.79 -24.80
CA GLY A 194 -29.06 14.39 -24.43
C GLY A 194 -28.65 13.51 -25.61
N THR A 195 -28.20 14.10 -26.72
CA THR A 195 -27.83 13.38 -27.95
C THR A 195 -26.43 13.79 -28.42
N LEU A 196 -25.89 13.07 -29.40
CA LEU A 196 -24.62 13.38 -30.04
C LEU A 196 -24.55 14.86 -30.49
N CYS A 197 -23.46 15.56 -30.14
CA CYS A 197 -23.15 16.88 -30.68
C CYS A 197 -22.65 16.73 -32.12
N ASP A 198 -23.45 17.17 -33.09
CA ASP A 198 -22.98 17.36 -34.46
C ASP A 198 -22.27 18.72 -34.64
N GLU A 199 -21.76 18.97 -35.84
CA GLU A 199 -21.05 20.23 -36.15
C GLU A 199 -21.97 21.46 -36.18
N THR A 200 -23.28 21.26 -36.29
CA THR A 200 -24.29 22.33 -36.38
C THR A 200 -24.63 22.95 -35.03
N VAL A 201 -24.33 22.24 -33.93
CA VAL A 201 -24.56 22.73 -32.56
C VAL A 201 -23.64 23.92 -32.26
N LYS A 202 -24.25 25.08 -31.98
CA LYS A 202 -23.54 26.30 -31.60
C LYS A 202 -23.66 26.52 -30.10
N PHE A 203 -22.54 26.61 -29.38
CA PHE A 203 -22.53 26.96 -27.94
C PHE A 203 -22.57 28.48 -27.74
N ASN A 204 -23.59 29.12 -28.33
CA ASN A 204 -23.83 30.56 -28.25
C ASN A 204 -24.64 30.94 -26.99
N SER A 205 -25.05 32.20 -26.87
CA SER A 205 -25.88 32.67 -25.75
C SER A 205 -27.19 31.91 -25.57
N ASP A 206 -27.85 31.50 -26.66
CA ASP A 206 -29.13 30.77 -26.61
C ASP A 206 -28.92 29.38 -26.02
N TYR A 207 -27.83 28.72 -26.42
CA TYR A 207 -27.43 27.44 -25.86
C TYR A 207 -27.16 27.53 -24.36
N TRP A 208 -26.40 28.53 -23.91
CA TRP A 208 -26.07 28.67 -22.49
C TRP A 208 -27.28 29.10 -21.65
N TRP A 209 -28.24 29.80 -22.24
CA TRP A 209 -29.57 29.98 -21.63
C TRP A 209 -30.29 28.65 -21.46
N ALA A 210 -30.37 27.83 -22.51
CA ALA A 210 -30.97 26.50 -22.42
C ALA A 210 -30.25 25.62 -21.38
N ASN A 211 -28.92 25.69 -21.28
CA ASN A 211 -28.14 24.94 -20.28
C ASN A 211 -28.43 25.35 -18.82
N VAL A 212 -28.84 26.59 -18.54
CA VAL A 212 -29.17 27.01 -17.18
C VAL A 212 -30.64 26.80 -16.82
N HIS A 213 -31.51 26.74 -17.84
CA HIS A 213 -32.97 26.74 -17.72
C HIS A 213 -33.63 25.39 -17.97
N SER A 214 -33.16 24.64 -18.97
CA SER A 214 -33.80 23.39 -19.40
C SER A 214 -33.36 22.19 -18.56
N MET A 215 -34.20 21.16 -18.49
CA MET A 215 -33.89 19.91 -17.80
C MET A 215 -32.60 19.27 -18.33
N VAL A 216 -31.72 18.85 -17.42
CA VAL A 216 -30.50 18.10 -17.75
C VAL A 216 -30.86 16.66 -18.14
N GLN A 217 -30.71 16.32 -19.42
CA GLN A 217 -30.94 14.98 -19.99
C GLN A 217 -29.68 14.11 -19.92
N PHE A 218 -29.14 13.91 -18.71
CA PHE A 218 -27.94 13.10 -18.50
C PHE A 218 -28.22 11.62 -18.75
N ASP A 219 -29.40 11.17 -18.37
CA ASP A 219 -29.89 9.81 -18.59
C ASP A 219 -29.79 9.39 -20.08
N LYS A 220 -30.33 10.24 -20.96
CA LYS A 220 -30.40 10.01 -22.40
C LYS A 220 -29.03 10.03 -23.06
N ALA A 221 -28.12 10.88 -22.57
CA ALA A 221 -26.73 10.90 -23.03
C ALA A 221 -26.04 9.57 -22.70
N ILE A 222 -26.18 9.06 -21.48
CA ILE A 222 -25.60 7.78 -21.07
C ILE A 222 -26.23 6.61 -21.84
N GLU A 223 -27.55 6.60 -22.00
CA GLU A 223 -28.26 5.57 -22.78
C GLU A 223 -27.79 5.53 -24.24
N THR A 224 -27.61 6.70 -24.87
CA THR A 224 -27.11 6.81 -26.25
C THR A 224 -25.69 6.24 -26.35
N ILE A 225 -24.80 6.61 -25.42
CA ILE A 225 -23.41 6.13 -25.41
C ILE A 225 -23.33 4.60 -25.22
N LEU A 226 -24.15 4.05 -24.33
CA LEU A 226 -24.20 2.60 -24.09
C LEU A 226 -24.74 1.84 -25.31
N SER A 227 -25.71 2.43 -26.01
CA SER A 227 -26.30 1.86 -27.22
C SER A 227 -25.32 1.87 -28.40
N ASP A 228 -24.52 2.93 -28.53
CA ASP A 228 -23.58 3.14 -29.64
C ASP A 228 -22.32 2.26 -29.55
N SER A 229 -21.93 1.77 -28.35
CA SER A 229 -20.68 1.01 -28.19
C SER A 229 -20.73 -0.02 -27.04
N PRO A 230 -21.14 -1.28 -27.28
CA PRO A 230 -21.57 -2.18 -26.20
C PRO A 230 -20.44 -2.86 -25.37
N VAL A 231 -19.14 -2.60 -25.60
CA VAL A 231 -18.05 -3.39 -24.99
C VAL A 231 -16.88 -2.53 -24.47
N ASN A 232 -16.44 -2.81 -23.22
CA ASN A 232 -15.20 -2.32 -22.59
C ASN A 232 -15.10 -0.80 -22.44
N GLN A 233 -16.06 -0.19 -21.74
CA GLN A 233 -16.05 1.25 -21.49
C GLN A 233 -15.52 1.59 -20.09
N ILE A 234 -14.72 2.65 -20.00
CA ILE A 234 -14.31 3.24 -18.73
C ILE A 234 -14.94 4.63 -18.63
N TYR A 235 -15.82 4.81 -17.65
CA TYR A 235 -16.35 6.12 -17.30
C TYR A 235 -15.51 6.71 -16.18
N LEU A 236 -14.99 7.91 -16.40
CA LEU A 236 -14.20 8.65 -15.41
C LEU A 236 -14.94 9.93 -15.04
N GLU A 237 -15.41 10.02 -13.79
CA GLU A 237 -16.04 11.24 -13.28
C GLU A 237 -14.97 12.28 -12.92
N ILE A 238 -15.00 13.42 -13.59
CA ILE A 238 -14.14 14.57 -13.32
C ILE A 238 -14.86 15.51 -12.36
N SER A 239 -14.65 15.33 -11.06
CA SER A 239 -15.32 16.10 -10.02
C SER A 239 -14.53 16.05 -8.68
N PRO A 240 -14.77 17.00 -7.75
CA PRO A 240 -14.20 16.96 -6.39
C PRO A 240 -14.77 15.83 -5.51
N HIS A 241 -15.86 15.19 -5.95
CA HIS A 241 -16.50 14.08 -5.26
C HIS A 241 -17.45 13.36 -6.22
N PRO A 242 -17.44 12.01 -6.27
CA PRO A 242 -18.31 11.25 -7.15
C PRO A 242 -19.79 11.43 -6.77
N VAL A 243 -20.56 12.06 -7.65
CA VAL A 243 -22.03 12.20 -7.50
C VAL A 243 -22.77 11.41 -8.56
N LEU A 244 -22.23 11.31 -9.78
CA LEU A 244 -22.90 10.72 -10.95
C LEU A 244 -22.53 9.24 -11.15
N CYS A 245 -21.47 8.76 -10.51
CA CYS A 245 -21.05 7.36 -10.56
C CYS A 245 -22.19 6.38 -10.24
N THR A 246 -23.07 6.71 -9.29
CA THR A 246 -24.23 5.87 -8.96
C THR A 246 -25.24 5.84 -10.10
N SER A 247 -25.55 6.99 -10.69
CA SER A 247 -26.48 7.11 -11.83
C SER A 247 -26.00 6.32 -13.05
N ILE A 248 -24.69 6.35 -13.34
CA ILE A 248 -24.09 5.55 -14.42
C ILE A 248 -24.20 4.06 -14.11
N ARG A 249 -23.94 3.64 -12.86
CA ARG A 249 -24.06 2.22 -12.45
C ARG A 249 -25.48 1.68 -12.57
N GLU A 250 -26.49 2.48 -12.28
CA GLU A 250 -27.89 2.04 -12.46
C GLU A 250 -28.18 1.64 -13.92
N TYR A 251 -27.65 2.39 -14.89
CA TYR A 251 -27.80 2.06 -16.31
C TYR A 251 -27.02 0.81 -16.71
N ILE A 252 -25.80 0.65 -16.20
CA ILE A 252 -24.98 -0.54 -16.43
C ILE A 252 -25.70 -1.80 -15.94
N ASP A 253 -26.30 -1.74 -14.75
CA ASP A 253 -27.05 -2.84 -14.14
C ASP A 253 -28.32 -3.18 -14.94
N GLN A 254 -29.05 -2.16 -15.42
CA GLN A 254 -30.25 -2.35 -16.23
C GLN A 254 -29.96 -3.05 -17.56
N PHE A 255 -28.91 -2.62 -18.26
CA PHE A 255 -28.54 -3.16 -19.57
C PHE A 255 -27.60 -4.38 -19.51
N LYS A 256 -27.25 -4.85 -18.30
CA LYS A 256 -26.36 -6.01 -18.06
C LYS A 256 -25.00 -5.90 -18.75
N HIS A 257 -24.46 -4.69 -18.94
CA HIS A 257 -23.13 -4.49 -19.50
C HIS A 257 -22.06 -4.87 -18.46
N LYS A 258 -21.58 -6.11 -18.51
CA LYS A 258 -20.62 -6.63 -17.51
C LYS A 258 -19.19 -6.10 -17.63
N SER A 259 -18.89 -5.28 -18.65
CA SER A 259 -17.54 -4.79 -18.96
C SER A 259 -17.40 -3.26 -18.87
N VAL A 260 -18.20 -2.60 -18.02
CA VAL A 260 -18.08 -1.17 -17.78
C VAL A 260 -17.44 -0.90 -16.42
N ILE A 261 -16.39 -0.07 -16.40
CA ILE A 261 -15.72 0.37 -15.17
C ILE A 261 -16.07 1.84 -14.93
N VAL A 262 -16.48 2.18 -13.70
CA VAL A 262 -16.80 3.55 -13.30
C VAL A 262 -15.81 4.02 -12.23
N LEU A 263 -14.99 5.00 -12.58
CA LEU A 263 -13.94 5.63 -11.78
C LEU A 263 -14.28 7.10 -11.49
N HIS A 264 -13.58 7.69 -10.54
CA HIS A 264 -13.71 9.11 -10.20
C HIS A 264 -12.34 9.72 -9.89
N SER A 265 -12.20 11.01 -10.14
CA SER A 265 -10.93 11.72 -9.93
C SER A 265 -10.63 11.93 -8.45
N LEU A 266 -11.60 12.50 -7.70
CA LEU A 266 -11.42 12.85 -6.30
C LEU A 266 -12.60 12.37 -5.47
N LYS A 267 -12.37 12.15 -4.17
CA LYS A 267 -13.43 11.84 -3.21
C LYS A 267 -13.28 12.70 -1.97
N ARG A 268 -14.34 13.46 -1.66
CA ARG A 268 -14.43 14.33 -0.48
C ARG A 268 -13.91 13.63 0.79
N LYS A 269 -13.00 14.32 1.50
CA LYS A 269 -12.36 13.89 2.77
C LYS A 269 -11.46 12.65 2.65
N GLU A 270 -11.07 12.27 1.43
CA GLU A 270 -10.07 11.24 1.21
C GLU A 270 -8.81 11.89 0.63
N ASN A 271 -7.65 11.37 1.02
CA ASN A 271 -6.37 11.85 0.50
C ASN A 271 -6.14 11.22 -0.89
N GLU A 272 -5.57 12.01 -1.80
CA GLU A 272 -5.25 11.58 -3.17
C GLU A 272 -4.08 10.61 -3.20
N GLN A 273 -3.14 10.77 -2.25
CA GLN A 273 -2.05 9.83 -2.03
C GLN A 273 -2.48 8.75 -1.04
N GLN A 274 -2.74 7.55 -1.57
CA GLN A 274 -2.52 6.34 -0.79
C GLN A 274 -1.03 5.99 -0.92
N ASP A 275 -0.28 6.14 0.16
CA ASP A 275 1.06 5.56 0.31
C ASP A 275 0.94 4.04 0.37
N SER A 276 0.64 3.42 -0.77
CA SER A 276 0.71 1.97 -0.92
C SER A 276 2.09 1.65 -1.48
N LEU A 277 3.03 1.41 -0.56
CA LEU A 277 4.19 0.58 -0.90
C LEU A 277 3.66 -0.73 -1.49
N PRO A 278 4.31 -1.29 -2.52
CA PRO A 278 3.77 -2.42 -3.25
C PRO A 278 3.37 -3.54 -2.29
N LEU A 279 2.07 -3.83 -2.25
CA LEU A 279 1.47 -4.92 -1.48
C LEU A 279 1.75 -6.28 -2.14
N TYR A 280 2.89 -6.42 -2.83
CA TYR A 280 3.25 -7.67 -3.48
C TYR A 280 3.37 -8.74 -2.41
N THR A 281 2.36 -9.58 -2.33
CA THR A 281 2.38 -10.77 -1.50
C THR A 281 3.31 -11.75 -2.19
N PHE A 282 4.57 -11.79 -1.75
CA PHE A 282 5.49 -12.82 -2.18
C PHE A 282 4.82 -14.17 -1.96
N ASN A 283 4.90 -15.03 -2.99
CA ASN A 283 4.53 -16.42 -2.81
C ASN A 283 5.52 -17.03 -1.82
N ASN A 284 5.11 -17.16 -0.56
CA ASN A 284 5.92 -17.71 0.52
C ASN A 284 6.11 -19.24 0.43
N THR A 285 5.99 -19.80 -0.78
CA THR A 285 6.43 -21.16 -1.03
C THR A 285 7.93 -21.20 -0.82
N VAL A 286 8.36 -21.93 0.20
CA VAL A 286 9.76 -22.03 0.60
C VAL A 286 10.50 -22.89 -0.42
N TYR A 287 11.11 -22.24 -1.41
CA TYR A 287 12.10 -22.86 -2.30
C TYR A 287 13.48 -22.65 -1.70
N TRP A 288 13.76 -23.38 -0.63
CA TRP A 288 15.03 -23.28 0.09
C TRP A 288 15.74 -24.63 0.06
N TYR A 289 16.91 -24.67 -0.57
CA TYR A 289 17.76 -25.85 -0.58
C TYR A 289 18.78 -25.72 0.55
N GLU A 290 18.48 -26.35 1.69
CA GLU A 290 19.42 -26.48 2.80
C GLU A 290 20.28 -27.73 2.58
N SER A 291 21.61 -27.58 2.53
CA SER A 291 22.49 -28.75 2.54
C SER A 291 22.39 -29.46 3.92
N PRO A 292 22.62 -30.78 4.00
CA PRO A 292 22.63 -31.49 5.28
C PRO A 292 23.58 -30.86 6.30
N GLU A 293 24.73 -30.36 5.86
CA GLU A 293 25.74 -29.68 6.68
C GLU A 293 25.20 -28.35 7.21
N SER A 294 24.57 -27.54 6.36
CA SER A 294 23.92 -26.29 6.76
C SER A 294 22.76 -26.52 7.73
N CYS A 295 22.02 -27.64 7.57
CA CYS A 295 20.94 -28.03 8.47
C CYS A 295 21.47 -28.42 9.85
N VAL A 296 22.57 -29.16 9.89
CA VAL A 296 23.27 -29.49 11.12
C VAL A 296 23.78 -28.22 11.77
N ASP A 297 24.51 -27.34 11.08
CA ASP A 297 25.02 -26.09 11.65
C ASP A 297 23.92 -25.16 12.18
N ARG A 298 22.82 -24.99 11.43
CA ARG A 298 21.67 -24.19 11.86
C ARG A 298 20.97 -24.77 13.08
N ARG A 299 20.77 -26.09 13.14
CA ARG A 299 20.22 -26.79 14.32
C ARG A 299 21.23 -26.86 15.47
N SER A 300 22.52 -26.73 15.16
CA SER A 300 23.63 -26.70 16.10
C SER A 300 23.89 -25.30 16.65
N GLN A 301 22.84 -24.48 16.87
CA GLN A 301 22.90 -23.36 17.82
C GLN A 301 23.13 -23.86 19.27
N ARG A 302 24.18 -24.64 19.48
CA ARG A 302 24.88 -24.87 20.73
C ARG A 302 26.21 -24.16 20.52
N LYS A 303 26.29 -22.91 20.97
CA LYS A 303 27.50 -22.07 20.94
C LYS A 303 28.73 -22.97 21.10
N GLN A 304 29.59 -23.05 20.09
CA GLN A 304 30.94 -23.57 20.30
C GLN A 304 31.59 -22.62 21.30
N HIS A 305 31.65 -23.03 22.57
CA HIS A 305 32.10 -22.16 23.65
C HIS A 305 33.63 -21.99 23.64
N HIS A 306 34.36 -22.93 23.03
CA HIS A 306 35.81 -22.91 22.97
C HIS A 306 36.34 -23.49 21.64
N PRO A 307 37.27 -22.81 20.93
CA PRO A 307 37.76 -23.19 19.60
C PRO A 307 38.33 -24.61 19.49
N LEU A 308 38.81 -25.19 20.59
CA LEU A 308 39.40 -26.54 20.61
C LEU A 308 38.55 -27.60 21.33
N LEU A 309 37.50 -27.22 22.05
CA LEU A 309 36.66 -28.18 22.80
C LEU A 309 35.51 -28.74 21.95
N GLY A 310 34.99 -27.91 21.05
CA GLY A 310 33.86 -28.26 20.20
C GLY A 310 32.53 -28.36 20.95
N ALA A 311 31.67 -29.25 20.47
CA ALA A 311 30.30 -29.36 20.94
C ALA A 311 30.16 -30.44 22.03
N ARG A 312 29.35 -30.15 23.05
CA ARG A 312 28.98 -31.14 24.07
C ARG A 312 28.07 -32.21 23.46
N LEU A 313 28.52 -33.46 23.50
CA LEU A 313 27.75 -34.62 23.12
C LEU A 313 26.83 -35.02 24.27
N TRP A 314 25.56 -35.25 23.95
CA TRP A 314 24.59 -35.76 24.91
C TRP A 314 24.48 -37.27 24.71
N THR A 315 25.28 -38.02 25.46
CA THR A 315 25.25 -39.47 25.48
C THR A 315 24.41 -39.95 26.67
N ARG A 316 23.87 -41.18 26.62
CA ARG A 316 23.20 -41.81 27.78
C ARG A 316 24.16 -42.11 28.94
N GLN A 317 25.47 -41.92 28.75
CA GLN A 317 26.48 -42.17 29.77
C GLN A 317 26.51 -41.02 30.79
N LYS A 318 26.87 -41.33 32.03
CA LYS A 318 26.95 -40.33 33.12
C LYS A 318 28.09 -39.33 32.96
N ASN A 319 29.08 -39.60 32.10
CA ASN A 319 30.28 -38.78 31.94
C ASN A 319 30.10 -37.73 30.84
N PRO A 320 30.17 -36.43 31.15
CA PRO A 320 30.15 -35.36 30.15
C PRO A 320 31.24 -35.58 29.09
N THR A 321 30.83 -35.53 27.83
CA THR A 321 31.71 -35.78 26.68
C THR A 321 31.55 -34.66 25.65
N TRP A 322 32.64 -34.24 25.02
CA TRP A 322 32.70 -33.25 23.96
C TRP A 322 33.45 -33.81 22.77
N ALA A 323 33.10 -33.34 21.57
CA ALA A 323 33.82 -33.67 20.37
C ALA A 323 34.03 -32.43 19.49
N ILE A 324 35.20 -32.39 18.86
CA ILE A 324 35.55 -31.43 17.82
C ILE A 324 36.24 -32.14 16.66
N ILE A 325 36.04 -31.64 15.46
CA ILE A 325 36.82 -32.03 14.28
C ILE A 325 37.83 -30.91 14.00
N ILE A 326 39.11 -31.26 14.02
CA ILE A 326 40.22 -30.38 13.67
C ILE A 326 40.65 -30.73 12.26
N ASP A 327 40.39 -29.78 11.36
CA ASP A 327 40.95 -29.75 10.00
C ASP A 327 41.90 -28.57 9.91
N ILE A 328 43.19 -28.86 9.79
CA ILE A 328 44.25 -27.84 9.77
C ILE A 328 44.24 -26.98 8.48
N ASN A 329 43.43 -27.32 7.48
CA ASN A 329 43.23 -26.48 6.30
C ASN A 329 42.19 -25.38 6.55
N LEU A 330 41.35 -25.50 7.58
CA LEU A 330 40.36 -24.49 7.92
C LEU A 330 41.02 -23.29 8.64
N PRO A 331 40.61 -22.05 8.34
CA PRO A 331 41.20 -20.85 8.94
C PRO A 331 41.22 -20.86 10.46
N ASN A 332 40.21 -21.46 11.09
CA ASN A 332 40.07 -21.52 12.56
C ASN A 332 41.14 -22.39 13.24
N PHE A 333 41.88 -23.23 12.51
CA PHE A 333 42.91 -24.12 13.04
C PHE A 333 44.28 -23.90 12.40
N ALA A 334 44.41 -22.92 11.50
CA ALA A 334 45.63 -22.69 10.73
C ALA A 334 46.86 -22.42 11.62
N TYR A 335 46.68 -21.85 12.81
CA TYR A 335 47.77 -21.62 13.77
C TYR A 335 48.40 -22.92 14.31
N LEU A 336 47.70 -24.07 14.23
CA LEU A 336 48.26 -25.36 14.62
C LEU A 336 49.35 -25.83 13.63
N LEU A 337 49.39 -25.29 12.41
CA LEU A 337 50.41 -25.60 11.40
C LEU A 337 51.83 -25.20 11.85
N ASP A 338 51.94 -24.31 12.82
CA ASP A 338 53.21 -23.77 13.32
C ASP A 338 53.86 -24.69 14.36
N HIS A 339 53.11 -25.57 15.02
CA HIS A 339 53.64 -26.51 16.00
C HIS A 339 54.26 -27.75 15.32
N ARG A 340 55.44 -27.53 14.71
CA ARG A 340 56.20 -28.55 13.99
C ARG A 340 57.39 -29.07 14.78
N ILE A 341 57.46 -30.38 14.91
CA ILE A 341 58.59 -31.08 15.54
C ILE A 341 59.11 -32.11 14.54
N GLN A 342 60.38 -32.00 14.15
CA GLN A 342 61.03 -32.89 13.18
C GLN A 342 60.24 -33.03 11.86
N GLY A 343 59.63 -31.94 11.38
CA GLY A 343 58.90 -31.89 10.12
C GLY A 343 57.44 -32.36 10.19
N ASN A 344 57.00 -32.97 11.29
CA ASN A 344 55.61 -33.36 11.51
C ASN A 344 54.85 -32.29 12.29
N ILE A 345 53.57 -32.10 11.98
CA ILE A 345 52.68 -31.19 12.70
C ILE A 345 52.00 -32.00 13.80
N PHE A 346 52.19 -31.59 15.05
CA PHE A 346 51.58 -32.25 16.19
C PHE A 346 50.58 -31.32 16.86
N PHE A 347 49.48 -31.87 17.35
CA PHE A 347 48.64 -31.11 18.28
C PHE A 347 49.44 -30.79 19.54
N PRO A 348 49.54 -29.51 19.95
CA PRO A 348 50.37 -29.12 21.08
C PRO A 348 49.95 -29.77 22.40
N ALA A 349 50.93 -30.11 23.24
CA ALA A 349 50.67 -30.60 24.60
C ALA A 349 49.83 -29.59 25.41
N SER A 350 50.13 -28.31 25.28
CA SER A 350 49.35 -27.20 25.87
C SER A 350 47.92 -27.13 25.34
N GLY A 351 47.69 -27.50 24.07
CA GLY A 351 46.36 -27.56 23.49
C GLY A 351 45.46 -28.60 24.17
N PHE A 352 46.03 -29.72 24.61
CA PHE A 352 45.28 -30.72 25.38
C PHE A 352 44.91 -30.21 26.77
N ILE A 353 45.82 -29.49 27.43
CA ILE A 353 45.54 -28.84 28.72
C ILE A 353 44.43 -27.80 28.57
N GLU A 354 44.48 -26.98 27.51
CA GLU A 354 43.45 -25.98 27.22
C GLU A 354 42.07 -26.62 27.00
N VAL A 355 42.02 -27.73 26.26
CA VAL A 355 40.77 -28.47 26.05
C VAL A 355 40.23 -29.04 27.36
N ALA A 356 41.09 -29.56 28.23
CA ALA A 356 40.70 -30.03 29.56
C ALA A 356 40.18 -28.87 30.44
N LEU A 357 40.86 -27.73 30.44
CA LEU A 357 40.45 -26.51 31.16
C LEU A 357 39.09 -26.02 30.67
N ALA A 358 38.89 -25.93 29.35
CA ALA A 358 37.63 -25.50 28.77
C ALA A 358 36.48 -26.45 29.14
N ALA A 359 36.73 -27.76 29.14
CA ALA A 359 35.73 -28.77 29.52
C ALA A 359 35.34 -28.65 31.00
N VAL A 360 36.33 -28.51 31.87
CA VAL A 360 36.13 -28.30 33.31
C VAL A 360 35.42 -26.98 33.56
N GLY A 361 35.84 -25.89 32.90
CA GLY A 361 35.22 -24.58 32.98
C GLY A 361 33.73 -24.60 32.59
N GLN A 362 33.36 -25.30 31.51
CA GLN A 362 31.95 -25.45 31.14
C GLN A 362 31.12 -26.20 32.18
N LEU A 363 31.72 -27.14 32.93
CA LEU A 363 31.05 -27.84 34.02
C LEU A 363 31.02 -27.03 35.32
N LEU A 364 32.08 -26.29 35.65
CA LEU A 364 32.17 -25.46 36.86
C LEU A 364 31.35 -24.18 36.77
N LEU A 365 31.13 -23.63 35.56
CA LEU A 365 30.15 -22.55 35.35
C LEU A 365 28.71 -22.94 35.72
N LEU A 366 28.42 -24.23 35.90
CA LEU A 366 27.15 -24.74 36.44
C LEU A 366 27.15 -24.82 37.98
N SER A 367 28.32 -24.71 38.63
CA SER A 367 28.51 -24.76 40.09
C SER A 367 29.48 -23.64 40.51
N SER A 368 28.93 -22.43 40.64
CA SER A 368 29.57 -21.10 40.68
C SER A 368 30.62 -20.80 41.77
N THR A 369 31.60 -21.67 42.04
CA THR A 369 32.50 -21.50 43.21
C THR A 369 34.00 -21.68 42.96
N ALA A 370 34.47 -22.05 41.76
CA ALA A 370 35.90 -22.31 41.54
C ALA A 370 36.59 -21.15 40.80
N THR A 371 37.67 -20.62 41.40
CA THR A 371 38.53 -19.55 40.84
C THR A 371 39.80 -20.08 40.18
N SER A 372 40.24 -21.30 40.50
CA SER A 372 41.39 -21.98 39.91
C SER A 372 41.12 -23.48 39.67
N VAL A 373 41.88 -24.09 38.75
CA VAL A 373 41.86 -25.53 38.47
C VAL A 373 43.30 -26.03 38.45
N ALA A 374 43.59 -27.07 39.21
CA ALA A 374 44.86 -27.80 39.17
C ALA A 374 44.68 -29.15 38.47
N PHE A 375 45.66 -29.54 37.64
CA PHE A 375 45.73 -30.90 37.12
C PHE A 375 46.94 -31.59 37.71
N GLU A 376 46.73 -32.76 38.31
CA GLU A 376 47.82 -33.57 38.84
C GLU A 376 48.02 -34.82 37.98
N ASN A 377 49.25 -35.34 37.98
CA ASN A 377 49.61 -36.58 37.31
C ASN A 377 49.24 -36.64 35.81
N VAL A 378 49.31 -35.52 35.09
CA VAL A 378 49.01 -35.48 33.65
C VAL A 378 50.03 -36.28 32.85
N GLN A 379 49.57 -37.35 32.19
CA GLN A 379 50.40 -38.21 31.34
C GLN A 379 50.01 -38.07 29.87
N PHE A 380 50.96 -37.71 29.02
CA PHE A 380 50.79 -37.73 27.56
C PHE A 380 51.18 -39.09 27.01
N LEU A 381 50.20 -39.98 26.74
CA LEU A 381 50.51 -41.36 26.34
C LEU A 381 50.98 -41.46 24.89
N GLN A 382 50.40 -40.65 23.99
CA GLN A 382 50.77 -40.64 22.56
C GLN A 382 50.62 -39.23 21.97
N PRO A 383 51.52 -38.82 21.06
CA PRO A 383 51.38 -37.58 20.33
C PRO A 383 50.26 -37.69 19.29
N CYS A 384 49.51 -36.60 19.10
CA CYS A 384 48.47 -36.50 18.09
C CYS A 384 49.05 -35.82 16.84
N VAL A 385 49.24 -36.60 15.77
CA VAL A 385 49.76 -36.10 14.48
C VAL A 385 48.61 -35.49 13.69
N LEU A 386 48.78 -34.26 13.21
CA LEU A 386 47.83 -33.56 12.36
C LEU A 386 48.29 -33.64 10.89
N ASN A 387 47.44 -34.19 10.03
CA ASN A 387 47.70 -34.31 8.60
C ASN A 387 46.83 -33.32 7.82
N LYS A 388 47.35 -32.82 6.70
CA LYS A 388 46.58 -31.94 5.81
C LYS A 388 45.48 -32.68 5.07
N ASP A 389 45.68 -33.97 4.80
CA ASP A 389 44.75 -34.74 3.97
C ASP A 389 43.67 -35.45 4.81
N GLU A 390 43.85 -35.53 6.13
CA GLU A 390 42.97 -36.28 7.02
C GLU A 390 42.65 -35.46 8.28
N PRO A 391 41.42 -34.95 8.42
CA PRO A 391 41.00 -34.27 9.64
C PRO A 391 40.95 -35.27 10.81
N ILE A 392 41.16 -34.76 12.02
CA ILE A 392 41.13 -35.55 13.24
C ILE A 392 39.98 -35.12 14.13
N GLU A 393 39.28 -36.08 14.71
CA GLU A 393 38.25 -35.84 15.69
C GLU A 393 38.83 -36.07 17.10
N ILE A 394 38.73 -35.05 17.95
CA ILE A 394 39.18 -35.11 19.35
C ILE A 394 37.94 -35.21 20.24
N HIS A 395 37.95 -36.22 21.11
CA HIS A 395 36.93 -36.47 22.13
C HIS A 395 37.49 -36.15 23.50
N THR A 396 36.80 -35.29 24.24
CA THR A 396 37.15 -34.97 25.63
C THR A 396 36.08 -35.51 26.54
N GLN A 397 36.46 -36.28 27.55
CA GLN A 397 35.54 -36.86 28.51
C GLN A 397 35.99 -36.54 29.93
N ILE A 398 35.06 -36.10 30.77
CA ILE A 398 35.30 -35.89 32.21
C ILE A 398 34.55 -36.98 32.97
N GLN A 399 35.26 -37.75 33.79
CA GLN A 399 34.65 -38.74 34.67
C GLN A 399 34.19 -38.09 35.97
N MET A 400 32.90 -38.27 36.29
CA MET A 400 32.29 -37.69 37.48
C MET A 400 32.30 -38.68 38.66
N PRO A 401 32.49 -38.21 39.92
CA PRO A 401 32.86 -36.83 40.30
C PRO A 401 34.28 -36.49 39.79
N PHE A 402 34.54 -35.23 39.45
CA PHE A 402 35.75 -34.68 38.78
C PHE A 402 37.10 -35.26 39.29
N ARG A 403 37.41 -36.50 38.94
CA ARG A 403 38.61 -37.19 39.43
C ARG A 403 39.58 -37.49 38.31
N GLN A 404 39.07 -37.63 37.09
CA GLN A 404 39.83 -38.02 35.91
C GLN A 404 39.22 -37.36 34.68
N PHE A 405 40.09 -36.93 33.77
CA PHE A 405 39.70 -36.57 32.41
C PHE A 405 40.47 -37.43 31.43
N PHE A 406 39.86 -37.64 30.28
CA PHE A 406 40.49 -38.35 29.17
C PHE A 406 40.25 -37.59 27.89
N ILE A 407 41.31 -37.40 27.11
CA ILE A 407 41.22 -36.84 25.77
C ILE A 407 41.72 -37.87 24.80
N TYR A 408 40.89 -38.24 23.84
CA TYR A 408 41.19 -39.22 22.81
C TYR A 408 41.09 -38.59 21.43
N SER A 409 41.84 -39.11 20.47
CA SER A 409 41.78 -38.65 19.07
C SER A 409 41.56 -39.80 18.10
N ARG A 410 40.83 -39.57 17.00
CA ARG A 410 40.63 -40.52 15.91
C ARG A 410 40.60 -39.82 14.55
N ARG A 411 40.97 -40.52 13.48
CA ARG A 411 40.83 -39.99 12.11
C ARG A 411 39.36 -39.84 11.72
N TYR A 412 39.04 -38.78 10.97
CA TYR A 412 37.70 -38.49 10.47
C TYR A 412 37.66 -38.55 8.93
N PRO A 413 36.63 -39.17 8.30
CA PRO A 413 35.51 -39.88 8.93
C PRO A 413 35.91 -41.32 9.30
N SER A 414 35.53 -41.77 10.50
CA SER A 414 35.69 -43.17 10.91
C SER A 414 34.40 -43.71 11.50
N THR A 415 33.97 -44.88 11.02
CA THR A 415 32.78 -45.60 11.50
C THR A 415 33.09 -46.54 12.66
N LYS A 416 34.35 -46.64 13.10
CA LYS A 416 34.76 -47.51 14.21
C LYS A 416 34.66 -46.78 15.56
N ASP A 417 34.03 -47.42 16.52
CA ASP A 417 33.90 -46.97 17.91
C ASP A 417 35.20 -47.32 18.67
N VAL A 418 35.95 -46.31 19.12
CA VAL A 418 37.31 -46.50 19.67
C VAL A 418 37.38 -45.89 21.07
N SER A 419 36.72 -46.55 22.04
CA SER A 419 36.78 -46.17 23.45
C SER A 419 38.12 -46.52 24.13
N ARG A 420 39.14 -47.01 23.42
CA ARG A 420 40.45 -47.36 24.01
C ARG A 420 41.61 -47.18 23.02
N LYS A 421 42.63 -46.43 23.47
CA LYS A 421 44.01 -46.28 22.95
C LYS A 421 44.29 -45.12 21.97
N SER A 422 44.31 -43.91 22.51
CA SER A 422 45.37 -42.89 22.34
C SER A 422 44.90 -41.66 23.11
N GLY A 423 45.60 -41.24 24.18
CA GLY A 423 45.08 -40.14 24.98
C GLY A 423 45.88 -39.79 26.22
N ILE A 424 45.48 -38.70 26.87
CA ILE A 424 46.06 -38.24 28.15
C ILE A 424 45.24 -38.81 29.31
N SER A 425 45.91 -39.18 30.40
CA SER A 425 45.26 -39.58 31.66
C SER A 425 45.91 -38.85 32.83
N ALA A 426 45.10 -38.38 33.77
CA ALA A 426 45.51 -37.78 35.03
C ALA A 426 44.73 -38.39 36.20
N THR A 427 45.40 -38.57 37.33
CA THR A 427 44.81 -38.89 38.63
C THR A 427 44.92 -37.69 39.53
N ASP A 428 43.78 -37.29 40.10
CA ASP A 428 43.62 -36.22 41.10
C ASP A 428 43.52 -34.80 40.50
N ILE A 429 42.30 -34.27 40.52
CA ILE A 429 42.01 -32.84 40.36
C ILE A 429 41.69 -32.37 41.77
N LEU A 430 42.68 -31.90 42.52
CA LEU A 430 42.43 -31.34 43.85
C LEU A 430 41.76 -29.97 43.72
N LYS A 431 40.72 -29.77 44.53
CA LYS A 431 39.95 -28.53 44.66
C LYS A 431 40.56 -27.63 45.74
N ASP A 432 40.45 -26.32 45.47
CA ASP A 432 40.59 -25.18 46.38
C ASP A 432 41.97 -24.96 47.02
N TYR A 433 42.71 -24.01 46.45
CA TYR A 433 43.71 -23.23 47.18
C TYR A 433 43.17 -21.80 47.30
N THR A 434 42.75 -21.40 48.50
CA THR A 434 42.20 -20.07 48.79
C THR A 434 43.20 -19.10 49.40
N ASP A 435 44.49 -19.46 49.48
CA ASP A 435 45.54 -18.58 50.01
C ASP A 435 46.66 -18.37 48.99
N GLU A 436 46.89 -17.11 48.59
CA GLU A 436 47.96 -16.71 47.67
C GLU A 436 49.37 -16.77 48.30
N GLU A 437 49.50 -16.97 49.61
CA GLU A 437 50.80 -16.92 50.32
C GLU A 437 51.54 -18.28 50.42
N GLU A 438 50.91 -19.42 50.14
CA GLU A 438 51.58 -20.75 50.22
C GLU A 438 52.44 -21.11 48.99
N LEU A 439 52.42 -20.29 47.93
CA LEU A 439 53.16 -20.54 46.68
C LEU A 439 54.69 -20.44 46.80
N HIS A 440 55.23 -19.97 47.94
CA HIS A 440 56.66 -19.68 48.09
C HIS A 440 57.47 -20.58 49.02
N SER A 441 56.92 -21.68 49.51
CA SER A 441 57.75 -22.69 50.17
C SER A 441 57.28 -24.08 49.79
N TYR A 442 58.09 -24.82 49.02
CA TYR A 442 58.60 -26.12 49.45
C TYR A 442 59.68 -26.66 48.48
N SER A 443 60.91 -26.65 49.02
CA SER A 443 61.97 -27.66 48.93
C SER A 443 62.32 -28.29 47.57
N LEU A 444 63.40 -27.78 46.96
CA LEU A 444 64.35 -28.54 46.14
C LEU A 444 64.89 -29.76 46.90
N LYS A 445 64.18 -30.90 46.93
CA LYS A 445 64.77 -32.21 47.22
C LYS A 445 64.12 -33.31 46.37
N GLU A 446 64.89 -33.70 45.36
CA GLU A 446 65.07 -35.04 44.79
C GLU A 446 63.82 -35.75 44.23
N TRP A 447 63.64 -35.64 42.92
CA TRP A 447 62.95 -36.65 42.12
C TRP A 447 63.99 -37.39 41.29
N THR A 448 64.32 -38.61 41.70
CA THR A 448 65.02 -39.61 40.88
C THR A 448 64.08 -40.12 39.79
N LEU A 449 64.52 -39.97 38.54
CA LEU A 449 63.92 -40.57 37.36
C LEU A 449 64.18 -42.09 37.37
N HIS A 450 63.18 -42.88 37.00
CA HIS A 450 63.43 -44.13 36.27
C HIS A 450 63.09 -43.91 34.81
#